data_AF-W9VA70-F1
#
_entry.id   AF-W9VA70-F1
#
_cell.length_a   1.000
_cell.length_b   1.000
_cell.length_c   1.000
_cell.angle_alpha   90.00
_cell.angle_beta   90.00
_cell.angle_gamma   90.00
#
_symmetry.space_group_name_H-M   'P 1'
#
loop_
_entity.id
_entity.type
_entity.pdbx_description
1 polymer ?
#
loop_
_entity_poly.entity_id
_entity_poly.type
_entity_poly.pdbx_seq_one_letter_code
_entity_poly.pdbx_strand_id
1 'polypeptide(L)'
;MTSFVDKLKLKEKAEEDLYFARRDRELIGAMHHHSDGEPIRILSGGQTGVDRAALDAALALGLAVGGWCPSGRRAEDGCIPDRYPLTESRSRDYAERTQWNVRDSDATLILCRGALGGGTKLTADLARRLGRPLCVRDLERPLDEEGVLAWLLTNRIRTLNCAGPRESGAAGIQAQAFDVLRALFAAWGERLDPSAPD
;
A
#
# COMPACT_ATOMS: atom_id res chain seq x y z
N MET A 1 -17.26 19.91 -32.41
CA MET A 1 -16.04 19.37 -33.04
C MET A 1 -14.89 19.65 -32.07
N THR A 2 -14.28 18.62 -31.48
CA THR A 2 -13.13 18.77 -30.58
C THR A 2 -11.94 19.36 -31.34
N SER A 3 -11.26 20.35 -30.75
CA SER A 3 -10.20 21.08 -31.43
C SER A 3 -9.00 20.17 -31.72
N PHE A 4 -8.22 20.49 -32.75
CA PHE A 4 -7.00 19.76 -33.10
C PHE A 4 -6.03 19.68 -31.90
N VAL A 5 -6.00 20.74 -31.08
CA VAL A 5 -5.19 20.82 -29.85
C VAL A 5 -5.67 19.83 -28.78
N ASP A 6 -6.98 19.65 -28.62
CA ASP A 6 -7.51 18.70 -27.63
C ASP A 6 -7.21 17.25 -28.00
N LYS A 7 -7.26 16.92 -29.30
CA LYS A 7 -6.88 15.60 -29.81
C LYS A 7 -5.39 15.32 -29.64
N LEU A 8 -4.55 16.33 -29.82
CA LEU A 8 -3.10 16.21 -29.63
C LEU A 8 -2.76 15.96 -28.15
N LYS A 9 -3.35 16.71 -27.22
CA LYS A 9 -3.19 16.50 -25.77
C LYS A 9 -3.69 15.14 -25.31
N LEU A 10 -4.81 14.66 -25.86
CA LEU A 10 -5.33 13.34 -25.53
C LEU A 10 -4.38 12.23 -26.00
N LYS A 11 -3.76 12.42 -27.18
CA LYS A 11 -2.82 11.48 -27.76
C LYS A 11 -1.49 11.46 -27.01
N GLU A 12 -0.95 12.62 -26.66
CA GLU A 12 0.25 12.74 -25.82
C GLU A 12 0.04 12.10 -24.44
N LYS A 13 -1.10 12.38 -23.79
CA LYS A 13 -1.46 11.74 -22.52
C LYS A 13 -1.58 10.22 -22.65
N ALA A 14 -2.21 9.73 -23.71
CA ALA A 14 -2.35 8.29 -23.93
C ALA A 14 -1.00 7.62 -24.24
N GLU A 15 -0.11 8.28 -24.97
CA GLU A 15 1.24 7.78 -25.29
C GLU A 15 2.14 7.80 -24.05
N GLU A 16 2.06 8.83 -23.21
CA GLU A 16 2.72 8.86 -21.90
C GLU A 16 2.18 7.78 -20.97
N ASP A 17 0.86 7.64 -20.84
CA ASP A 17 0.22 6.61 -20.03
C ASP A 17 0.65 5.20 -20.50
N LEU A 18 0.80 4.99 -21.80
CA LEU A 18 1.31 3.74 -22.38
C LEU A 18 2.80 3.52 -22.10
N TYR A 19 3.60 4.60 -22.13
CA TYR A 19 5.03 4.57 -21.82
C TYR A 19 5.27 4.21 -20.35
N PHE A 20 4.54 4.86 -19.43
CA PHE A 20 4.56 4.50 -18.00
C PHE A 20 4.02 3.09 -17.79
N ALA A 21 2.94 2.68 -18.46
CA ALA A 21 2.42 1.31 -18.34
C ALA A 21 3.39 0.23 -18.89
N ARG A 22 4.18 0.52 -19.93
CA ARG A 22 5.22 -0.41 -20.43
C ARG A 22 6.40 -0.48 -19.48
N ARG A 23 6.88 0.67 -19.00
CA ARG A 23 7.99 0.76 -18.04
C ARG A 23 7.60 0.14 -16.69
N ASP A 24 6.35 0.33 -16.26
CA ASP A 24 5.75 -0.35 -15.11
C ASP A 24 5.70 -1.86 -15.33
N ARG A 25 5.37 -2.36 -16.52
CA ARG A 25 5.32 -3.81 -16.77
C ARG A 25 6.70 -4.46 -16.74
N GLU A 26 7.72 -3.78 -17.25
CA GLU A 26 9.13 -4.20 -17.13
C GLU A 26 9.63 -4.13 -15.68
N LEU A 27 9.28 -3.07 -14.94
CA LEU A 27 9.60 -2.94 -13.51
C LEU A 27 8.87 -3.99 -12.66
N ILE A 28 7.59 -4.24 -12.91
CA ILE A 28 6.80 -5.28 -12.23
C ILE A 28 7.36 -6.67 -12.53
N GLY A 29 7.76 -6.93 -13.78
CA GLY A 29 8.44 -8.17 -14.16
C GLY A 29 9.80 -8.35 -13.48
N ALA A 30 10.54 -7.26 -13.28
CA ALA A 30 11.81 -7.27 -12.53
C ALA A 30 11.61 -7.38 -11.01
N MET A 31 10.56 -6.79 -10.45
CA MET A 31 10.19 -6.89 -9.03
C MET A 31 9.81 -8.33 -8.65
N HIS A 32 9.26 -9.12 -9.58
CA HIS A 32 8.93 -10.54 -9.34
C HIS A 32 10.14 -11.48 -9.27
N HIS A 33 11.36 -10.96 -9.43
CA HIS A 33 12.62 -11.67 -9.19
C HIS A 33 13.28 -11.19 -7.90
N HIS A 34 12.65 -11.43 -6.75
CA HIS A 34 13.31 -11.23 -5.47
C HIS A 34 14.47 -12.23 -5.33
N SER A 35 15.67 -11.73 -5.09
CA SER A 35 16.78 -12.52 -4.58
C SER A 35 16.55 -12.82 -3.08
N ASP A 36 16.92 -14.02 -2.64
CA ASP A 36 16.94 -14.34 -1.21
C ASP A 36 17.78 -13.29 -0.46
N GLY A 37 17.17 -12.63 0.54
CA GLY A 37 17.82 -11.60 1.36
C GLY A 37 17.36 -10.15 1.13
N GLU A 38 16.46 -9.88 0.18
CA GLU A 38 15.91 -8.51 0.02
C GLU A 38 15.04 -8.10 1.23
N PRO A 39 15.25 -6.91 1.83
CA PRO A 39 14.54 -6.50 3.05
C PRO A 39 13.05 -6.24 2.79
N ILE A 40 12.24 -6.41 3.83
CA ILE A 40 10.81 -6.08 3.80
C ILE A 40 10.64 -4.57 3.62
N ARG A 41 9.67 -4.19 2.78
CA ARG A 41 9.23 -2.82 2.56
C ARG A 41 7.73 -2.68 2.75
N ILE A 42 7.32 -1.64 3.48
CA ILE A 42 5.92 -1.29 3.68
C ILE A 42 5.57 -0.05 2.87
N LEU A 43 4.56 -0.19 2.00
CA LEU A 43 3.98 0.93 1.27
C LEU A 43 2.65 1.34 1.87
N SER A 44 2.40 2.64 1.93
CA SER A 44 1.07 3.16 2.20
C SER A 44 0.89 4.56 1.63
N GLY A 45 -0.36 5.04 1.60
CA GLY A 45 -0.70 6.32 0.99
C GLY A 45 -0.70 7.52 1.94
N GLY A 46 -0.34 7.35 3.22
CA GLY A 46 -0.13 8.42 4.20
C GLY A 46 -1.39 9.08 4.76
N GLN A 47 -2.58 8.57 4.46
CA GLN A 47 -3.82 9.04 5.09
C GLN A 47 -3.79 8.77 6.61
N THR A 48 -4.57 9.51 7.40
CA THR A 48 -4.82 9.11 8.80
C THR A 48 -5.41 7.69 8.87
N GLY A 49 -5.48 7.10 10.07
CA GLY A 49 -6.01 5.74 10.20
C GLY A 49 -4.96 4.69 9.84
N VAL A 50 -5.38 3.66 9.09
CA VAL A 50 -4.54 2.48 8.81
C VAL A 50 -3.28 2.83 8.00
N ASP A 51 -3.37 3.79 7.09
CA ASP A 51 -2.24 4.17 6.25
C ASP A 51 -1.04 4.64 7.11
N ARG A 52 -1.26 5.57 8.05
CA ARG A 52 -0.22 6.03 8.98
C ARG A 52 0.17 4.99 10.01
N ALA A 53 -0.77 4.19 10.51
CA ALA A 53 -0.46 3.10 11.42
C ALA A 53 0.58 2.14 10.83
N ALA A 54 0.46 1.81 9.54
CA ALA A 54 1.42 0.96 8.84
C ALA A 54 2.81 1.61 8.74
N LEU A 55 2.87 2.89 8.36
CA LEU A 55 4.12 3.64 8.26
C LEU A 55 4.80 3.77 9.62
N ASP A 56 4.04 4.11 10.67
CA ASP A 56 4.55 4.27 12.04
C ASP A 56 5.04 2.93 12.60
N ALA A 57 4.30 1.84 12.40
CA ALA A 57 4.70 0.50 12.86
C ALA A 57 6.01 0.02 12.20
N ALA A 58 6.13 0.23 10.89
CA ALA A 58 7.32 -0.13 10.14
C ALA A 58 8.54 0.72 10.53
N LEU A 59 8.36 2.04 10.66
CA LEU A 59 9.43 2.93 11.14
C LEU A 59 9.90 2.57 12.55
N ALA A 60 8.99 2.19 13.45
CA ALA A 60 9.33 1.77 14.81
C ALA A 60 10.20 0.51 14.85
N LEU A 61 10.14 -0.33 13.82
CA LEU A 61 10.94 -1.56 13.66
C LEU A 61 12.17 -1.36 12.76
N GLY A 62 12.41 -0.14 12.26
CA GLY A 62 13.50 0.13 11.33
C GLY A 62 13.30 -0.46 9.93
N LEU A 63 12.07 -0.83 9.56
CA LEU A 63 11.75 -1.35 8.24
C LEU A 63 11.71 -0.23 7.20
N ALA A 64 12.00 -0.58 5.94
CA ALA A 64 11.88 0.36 4.84
C ALA A 64 10.40 0.74 4.63
N VAL A 65 10.13 2.04 4.55
CA VAL A 65 8.78 2.56 4.26
C VAL A 65 8.77 3.41 2.99
N GLY A 66 7.59 3.56 2.40
CA GLY A 66 7.36 4.47 1.29
C GLY A 66 5.92 4.44 0.81
N GLY A 67 5.73 4.74 -0.46
CA GLY A 67 4.43 4.70 -1.12
C GLY A 67 4.08 6.02 -1.78
N TRP A 68 2.91 6.03 -2.40
CA TRP A 68 2.39 7.15 -3.18
C TRP A 68 1.35 7.92 -2.38
N CYS A 69 1.49 9.24 -2.31
CA CYS A 69 0.52 10.16 -1.73
C CYS A 69 0.00 11.14 -2.79
N PRO A 70 -1.15 11.81 -2.58
CA PRO A 70 -1.63 12.80 -3.53
C PRO A 70 -0.67 13.99 -3.64
N SER A 71 -0.68 14.67 -4.79
CA SER A 71 0.02 15.94 -4.97
C SER A 71 -0.33 16.96 -3.86
N GLY A 72 0.69 17.64 -3.36
CA GLY A 72 0.67 18.48 -2.18
C GLY A 72 0.62 17.69 -0.86
N ARG A 73 1.01 16.40 -0.88
CA ARG A 73 1.06 15.50 0.27
C ARG A 73 -0.24 15.53 1.10
N ARG A 74 -1.39 15.50 0.44
CA ARG A 74 -2.68 15.74 1.11
C ARG A 74 -3.17 14.53 1.90
N ALA A 75 -3.59 14.76 3.14
CA ALA A 75 -4.38 13.87 4.00
C ALA A 75 -5.61 14.62 4.55
N GLU A 76 -6.46 13.94 5.32
CA GLU A 76 -7.68 14.56 5.88
C GLU A 76 -7.39 15.62 6.95
N ASP A 77 -6.26 15.51 7.64
CA ASP A 77 -5.81 16.40 8.71
C ASP A 77 -4.76 17.42 8.23
N GLY A 78 -4.59 17.55 6.91
CA GLY A 78 -3.69 18.51 6.30
C GLY A 78 -2.55 17.85 5.52
N CYS A 79 -1.36 18.42 5.60
CA CYS A 79 -0.17 17.92 4.91
C CYS A 79 0.39 16.68 5.64
N ILE A 80 0.74 15.63 4.89
CA ILE A 80 1.38 14.43 5.41
C ILE A 80 2.80 14.80 5.91
N PRO A 81 3.13 14.51 7.18
CA PRO A 81 4.43 14.85 7.76
C PRO A 81 5.64 14.34 6.96
N ASP A 82 6.72 15.12 6.92
CA ASP A 82 7.94 14.80 6.13
C ASP A 82 8.71 13.58 6.65
N ARG A 83 8.44 13.14 7.89
CA ARG A 83 9.00 11.89 8.42
C ARG A 83 8.61 10.66 7.59
N TYR A 84 7.54 10.76 6.80
CA TYR A 84 7.12 9.70 5.89
C TYR A 84 7.74 9.92 4.50
N PRO A 85 8.64 9.04 4.02
CA PRO A 85 9.29 9.17 2.72
C PRO A 85 8.37 8.74 1.58
N LEU A 86 7.24 9.44 1.44
CA LEU A 86 6.25 9.21 0.38
C LEU A 86 6.58 10.03 -0.86
N THR A 87 6.28 9.45 -2.02
CA THR A 87 6.38 10.13 -3.32
C THR A 87 5.02 10.70 -3.69
N GLU A 88 4.98 11.95 -4.16
CA GLU A 88 3.74 12.54 -4.66
C GLU A 88 3.34 11.95 -6.01
N SER A 89 2.06 11.66 -6.17
CA SER A 89 1.46 11.37 -7.46
C SER A 89 1.23 12.68 -8.23
N ARG A 90 0.87 12.57 -9.52
CA ARG A 90 0.64 13.74 -10.38
C ARG A 90 -0.66 14.47 -10.06
N SER A 91 -1.62 13.74 -9.49
CA SER A 91 -2.94 14.22 -9.16
C SER A 91 -3.12 14.44 -7.66
N ARG A 92 -4.04 15.35 -7.31
CA ARG A 92 -4.52 15.52 -5.93
C ARG A 92 -5.62 14.51 -5.57
N ASP A 93 -6.03 13.67 -6.52
CA ASP A 93 -7.04 12.62 -6.34
C ASP A 93 -6.45 11.41 -5.61
N TYR A 94 -7.16 10.93 -4.59
CA TYR A 94 -6.79 9.73 -3.86
C TYR A 94 -6.87 8.46 -4.70
N ALA A 95 -7.65 8.42 -5.78
CA ALA A 95 -7.77 7.23 -6.61
C ALA A 95 -6.44 6.86 -7.28
N GLU A 96 -5.69 7.84 -7.80
CA GLU A 96 -4.42 7.63 -8.48
C GLU A 96 -3.36 7.04 -7.53
N ARG A 97 -3.13 7.70 -6.38
CA ARG A 97 -2.17 7.21 -5.38
C ARG A 97 -2.56 5.82 -4.85
N THR A 98 -3.86 5.53 -4.74
CA THR A 98 -4.35 4.22 -4.31
C THR A 98 -4.02 3.14 -5.33
N GLN A 99 -4.25 3.40 -6.62
CA GLN A 99 -3.88 2.49 -7.69
C GLN A 99 -2.38 2.25 -7.75
N TRP A 100 -1.55 3.29 -7.59
CA TRP A 100 -0.10 3.16 -7.67
C TRP A 100 0.48 2.37 -6.49
N ASN A 101 -0.03 2.58 -5.26
CA ASN A 101 0.37 1.74 -4.12
C ASN A 101 0.02 0.26 -4.32
N VAL A 102 -1.16 -0.05 -4.89
CA VAL A 102 -1.51 -1.44 -5.23
C VAL A 102 -0.63 -1.98 -6.35
N ARG A 103 -0.39 -1.19 -7.40
CA ARG A 103 0.42 -1.57 -8.57
C ARG A 103 1.87 -1.89 -8.17
N ASP A 104 2.47 -1.08 -7.31
CA ASP A 104 3.89 -1.11 -6.96
C ASP A 104 4.17 -1.92 -5.69
N SER A 105 3.23 -2.79 -5.31
CA SER A 105 3.39 -3.75 -4.21
C SER A 105 3.23 -5.17 -4.73
N ASP A 106 3.80 -6.13 -4.00
CA ASP A 106 3.60 -7.54 -4.30
C ASP A 106 2.18 -7.95 -3.93
N ALA A 107 1.67 -7.38 -2.83
CA ALA A 107 0.35 -7.66 -2.31
C ALA A 107 -0.20 -6.50 -1.49
N THR A 108 -1.50 -6.57 -1.21
CA THR A 108 -2.19 -5.59 -0.36
C THR A 108 -2.83 -6.25 0.86
N LEU A 109 -2.50 -5.75 2.05
CA LEU A 109 -3.18 -6.04 3.30
C LEU A 109 -4.14 -4.88 3.62
N ILE A 110 -5.43 -5.21 3.77
CA ILE A 110 -6.45 -4.26 4.22
C ILE A 110 -6.86 -4.58 5.65
N LEU A 111 -6.74 -3.60 6.54
CA LEU A 111 -7.35 -3.64 7.86
C LEU A 111 -8.60 -2.75 7.86
N CYS A 112 -9.71 -3.27 8.34
CA CYS A 112 -10.99 -2.55 8.41
C CYS A 112 -11.73 -2.85 9.71
N ARG A 113 -12.85 -2.16 9.93
CA ARG A 113 -13.86 -2.53 10.93
C ARG A 113 -15.19 -2.65 10.20
N GLY A 114 -15.74 -3.85 10.16
CA GLY A 114 -16.92 -4.17 9.38
C GLY A 114 -16.71 -4.03 7.87
N ALA A 115 -17.76 -3.61 7.16
CA ALA A 115 -17.80 -3.62 5.70
C ALA A 115 -16.86 -2.59 5.04
N LEU A 116 -16.27 -2.96 3.91
CA LEU A 116 -15.40 -2.06 3.14
C LEU A 116 -16.21 -0.94 2.48
N GLY A 117 -15.85 0.31 2.78
CA GLY A 117 -16.43 1.50 2.17
C GLY A 117 -15.37 2.41 1.52
N GLY A 118 -15.84 3.35 0.68
CA GLY A 118 -15.03 4.44 0.13
C GLY A 118 -13.69 3.99 -0.47
N GLY A 119 -12.61 4.69 -0.10
CA GLY A 119 -11.25 4.40 -0.57
C GLY A 119 -10.77 2.98 -0.26
N THR A 120 -11.16 2.41 0.87
CA THR A 120 -10.80 1.03 1.24
C THR A 120 -11.40 0.01 0.28
N LYS A 121 -12.66 0.19 -0.10
CA LYS A 121 -13.30 -0.67 -1.12
C LYS A 121 -12.60 -0.53 -2.47
N LEU A 122 -12.27 0.71 -2.86
CA LEU A 122 -11.52 0.97 -4.10
C LEU A 122 -10.18 0.22 -4.12
N THR A 123 -9.43 0.22 -3.01
CA THR A 123 -8.17 -0.53 -2.90
C THR A 123 -8.39 -2.02 -3.16
N ALA A 124 -9.41 -2.63 -2.54
CA ALA A 124 -9.73 -4.04 -2.73
C ALA A 124 -10.11 -4.36 -4.19
N ASP A 125 -10.92 -3.50 -4.81
CA ASP A 125 -11.34 -3.66 -6.21
C ASP A 125 -10.13 -3.55 -7.16
N LEU A 126 -9.21 -2.61 -6.90
CA LEU A 126 -7.99 -2.43 -7.67
C LEU A 126 -7.04 -3.62 -7.52
N ALA A 127 -6.85 -4.14 -6.31
CA ALA A 127 -6.00 -5.32 -6.09
C ALA A 127 -6.51 -6.53 -6.89
N ARG A 128 -7.82 -6.80 -6.83
CA ARG A 128 -8.45 -7.85 -7.63
C ARG A 128 -8.29 -7.61 -9.12
N ARG A 129 -8.55 -6.39 -9.59
CA ARG A 129 -8.47 -6.03 -11.02
C ARG A 129 -7.04 -6.18 -11.57
N LEU A 130 -6.04 -5.86 -10.76
CA LEU A 130 -4.62 -5.95 -11.13
C LEU A 130 -4.02 -7.34 -10.88
N GLY A 131 -4.80 -8.30 -10.38
CA GLY A 131 -4.32 -9.65 -10.07
C GLY A 131 -3.33 -9.69 -8.92
N ARG A 132 -3.35 -8.71 -8.01
CA ARG A 132 -2.50 -8.66 -6.83
C ARG A 132 -3.11 -9.48 -5.68
N PRO A 133 -2.34 -10.33 -4.99
CA PRO A 133 -2.78 -10.95 -3.75
C PRO A 133 -3.36 -9.92 -2.79
N LEU A 134 -4.53 -10.25 -2.24
CA LEU A 134 -5.30 -9.37 -1.36
C LEU A 134 -5.66 -10.13 -0.08
N CYS A 135 -5.25 -9.60 1.06
CA CYS A 135 -5.65 -10.09 2.37
C CYS A 135 -6.49 -9.01 3.06
N VAL A 136 -7.71 -9.34 3.48
CA VAL A 136 -8.59 -8.42 4.22
C VAL A 136 -8.81 -8.98 5.61
N ARG A 137 -8.62 -8.14 6.64
CA ARG A 137 -8.84 -8.49 8.04
C ARG A 137 -9.72 -7.44 8.72
N ASP A 138 -10.77 -7.94 9.35
CA ASP A 138 -11.71 -7.16 10.14
C ASP A 138 -11.25 -7.13 11.60
N LEU A 139 -10.87 -5.94 12.07
CA LEU A 139 -10.36 -5.69 13.40
C LEU A 139 -11.46 -5.58 14.47
N GLU A 140 -12.73 -5.77 14.12
CA GLU A 140 -13.78 -6.06 15.10
C GLU A 140 -13.67 -7.49 15.66
N ARG A 141 -12.76 -8.30 15.10
CA ARG A 141 -12.48 -9.67 15.51
C ARG A 141 -10.99 -9.82 15.84
N PRO A 142 -10.61 -10.81 16.65
CA PRO A 142 -9.21 -11.16 16.84
C PRO A 142 -8.52 -11.41 15.50
N LEU A 143 -7.32 -10.87 15.34
CA LEU A 143 -6.53 -11.11 14.14
C LEU A 143 -6.02 -12.56 14.14
N ASP A 144 -6.28 -13.27 13.06
CA ASP A 144 -5.57 -14.51 12.73
C ASP A 144 -4.17 -14.17 12.23
N GLU A 145 -3.25 -13.90 13.16
CA GLU A 145 -1.88 -13.47 12.87
C GLU A 145 -1.11 -14.53 12.08
N GLU A 146 -1.15 -15.80 12.51
CA GLU A 146 -0.46 -16.90 11.83
C GLU A 146 -0.98 -17.08 10.40
N GLY A 147 -2.30 -16.97 10.19
CA GLY A 147 -2.87 -17.01 8.84
C GLY A 147 -2.43 -15.85 7.96
N VAL A 148 -2.18 -14.66 8.51
CA VAL A 148 -1.60 -13.54 7.75
C VAL A 148 -0.12 -13.77 7.46
N LEU A 149 0.66 -14.25 8.43
CA LEU A 149 2.08 -14.60 8.24
C LEU A 149 2.25 -15.69 7.18
N ALA A 150 1.47 -16.76 7.26
CA ALA A 150 1.47 -17.83 6.26
C ALA A 150 1.14 -17.30 4.87
N TRP A 151 0.18 -16.37 4.76
CA TRP A 151 -0.14 -15.70 3.50
C TRP A 151 1.04 -14.84 2.99
N LEU A 152 1.72 -14.09 3.86
CA LEU A 152 2.91 -13.29 3.52
C LEU A 152 4.03 -14.16 2.94
N LEU A 153 4.36 -15.25 3.63
CA LEU A 153 5.44 -16.17 3.28
C LEU A 153 5.11 -16.98 2.01
N THR A 154 3.89 -17.53 1.92
CA THR A 154 3.47 -18.34 0.76
C THR A 154 3.48 -17.54 -0.54
N ASN A 155 3.09 -16.27 -0.49
CA ASN A 155 3.09 -15.39 -1.65
C ASN A 155 4.48 -14.75 -1.89
N ARG A 156 5.49 -15.08 -1.09
CA ARG A 156 6.85 -14.51 -1.15
C ARG A 156 6.84 -12.98 -1.20
N ILE A 157 5.96 -12.37 -0.42
CA ILE A 157 5.80 -10.91 -0.38
C ILE A 157 7.09 -10.31 0.18
N ARG A 158 7.56 -9.20 -0.38
CA ARG A 158 8.65 -8.36 0.18
C ARG A 158 8.21 -6.92 0.29
N THR A 159 7.43 -6.44 -0.66
CA THR A 159 6.81 -5.11 -0.67
C THR A 159 5.30 -5.23 -0.42
N LEU A 160 4.86 -4.89 0.80
CA LEU A 160 3.46 -4.97 1.22
C LEU A 160 2.82 -3.58 1.20
N ASN A 161 1.72 -3.42 0.46
CA ASN A 161 0.85 -2.26 0.59
C ASN A 161 -0.13 -2.48 1.76
N CYS A 162 -0.18 -1.54 2.69
CA CYS A 162 -1.13 -1.53 3.79
C CYS A 162 -2.15 -0.40 3.61
N ALA A 163 -3.44 -0.73 3.70
CA ALA A 163 -4.53 0.21 3.51
C ALA A 163 -5.70 -0.05 4.46
N GLY A 164 -6.54 0.97 4.65
CA GLY A 164 -7.75 0.87 5.46
C GLY A 164 -8.49 2.20 5.53
N PRO A 165 -9.57 2.29 6.34
CA PRO A 165 -10.28 3.54 6.50
C PRO A 165 -9.39 4.58 7.18
N ARG A 166 -9.66 5.84 6.84
CA ARG A 166 -9.13 7.01 7.53
C ARG A 166 -9.69 7.12 8.93
N GLU A 167 -9.00 7.86 9.81
CA GLU A 167 -9.37 7.98 11.22
C GLU A 167 -10.80 8.52 11.39
N SER A 168 -11.18 9.52 10.61
CA SER A 168 -12.57 10.04 10.62
C SER A 168 -13.63 9.03 10.15
N GLY A 169 -13.22 7.96 9.45
CA GLY A 169 -14.11 6.91 8.94
C GLY A 169 -14.25 5.73 9.90
N ALA A 170 -13.32 5.55 10.83
CA ALA A 170 -13.36 4.55 11.89
C ALA A 170 -12.51 5.03 13.08
N ALA A 171 -13.15 5.74 14.02
CA ALA A 171 -12.45 6.34 15.15
C ALA A 171 -11.70 5.29 16.00
N GLY A 172 -10.44 5.57 16.33
CA GLY A 172 -9.52 4.70 17.05
C GLY A 172 -8.90 3.60 16.19
N ILE A 173 -9.09 3.59 14.86
CA ILE A 173 -8.51 2.55 14.02
C ILE A 173 -7.00 2.70 13.85
N GLN A 174 -6.46 3.92 13.83
CA GLN A 174 -5.02 4.13 13.69
C GLN A 174 -4.25 3.44 14.83
N ALA A 175 -4.67 3.66 16.09
CA ALA A 175 -4.02 3.07 17.25
C ALA A 175 -4.11 1.53 17.23
N GLN A 176 -5.31 0.99 16.97
CA GLN A 176 -5.49 -0.46 16.91
C GLN A 176 -4.68 -1.11 15.77
N ALA A 177 -4.67 -0.49 14.59
CA ALA A 177 -3.90 -0.97 13.45
C ALA A 177 -2.39 -0.89 13.71
N PHE A 178 -1.91 0.11 14.45
CA PHE A 178 -0.50 0.23 14.80
C PHE A 178 -0.05 -0.95 15.66
N ASP A 179 -0.79 -1.28 16.72
CA ASP A 179 -0.45 -2.40 17.61
C ASP A 179 -0.41 -3.72 16.85
N VAL A 180 -1.44 -3.96 16.02
CA VAL A 180 -1.55 -5.15 15.18
C VAL A 180 -0.41 -5.25 14.16
N LEU A 181 -0.16 -4.19 13.40
CA LEU A 181 0.84 -4.20 12.34
C LEU A 181 2.26 -4.28 12.90
N ARG A 182 2.52 -3.65 14.05
CA ARG A 182 3.83 -3.73 14.70
C ARG A 182 4.16 -5.15 15.15
N ALA A 183 3.21 -5.85 15.77
CA ALA A 183 3.40 -7.26 16.15
C ALA A 183 3.61 -8.14 14.92
N LEU A 184 2.73 -8.00 13.92
CA LEU A 184 2.79 -8.77 12.68
C LEU A 184 4.12 -8.55 11.92
N PHE A 185 4.58 -7.31 11.79
CA PHE A 185 5.81 -6.99 11.08
C PHE A 185 7.06 -7.49 11.80
N ALA A 186 7.08 -7.47 13.13
CA ALA A 186 8.17 -8.05 13.91
C ALA A 186 8.26 -9.56 13.68
N ALA A 187 7.14 -10.27 13.85
CA ALA A 187 7.07 -11.72 13.61
C ALA A 187 7.41 -12.07 12.15
N TRP A 188 6.98 -11.25 11.19
CA TRP A 188 7.32 -11.47 9.78
C TRP A 188 8.81 -11.30 9.49
N GLY A 189 9.46 -10.31 10.13
CA GLY A 189 10.90 -10.11 10.06
C GLY A 189 11.68 -11.31 10.61
N GLU A 190 11.28 -11.82 11.78
CA GLU A 190 11.88 -13.00 12.42
C GLU A 190 11.79 -14.25 11.53
N ARG A 191 10.63 -14.50 10.91
CA ARG A 191 10.43 -15.66 10.02
C ARG A 191 11.22 -15.58 8.71
N LEU A 192 11.63 -14.38 8.31
CA LEU A 192 12.45 -14.16 7.11
C LEU A 192 13.95 -14.15 7.43
N ASP A 193 14.33 -14.08 8.70
CA ASP A 193 15.73 -14.17 9.13
C ASP A 193 16.16 -15.65 9.20
N PRO A 194 17.06 -16.10 8.30
CA PRO A 194 17.55 -17.48 8.31
C PRO A 194 18.41 -17.81 9.55
N SER A 195 18.70 -16.83 10.41
CA SER A 195 19.43 -17.00 11.66
C SER A 195 18.56 -17.01 12.93
N ALA A 196 17.24 -16.81 12.80
CA ALA A 196 16.32 -16.91 13.93
C ALA A 196 16.23 -18.37 14.45
N PRO A 197 16.37 -18.62 15.77
CA PRO A 197 16.25 -19.97 16.33
C PRO A 197 14.80 -20.47 16.31
N ASP A 198 14.62 -21.76 15.98
CA ASP A 198 13.34 -22.50 16.03
C ASP A 198 12.74 -22.57 17.44
#